data_AF-A0A183EBE0-F1
#
_entry.id   AF-A0A183EBE0-F1
#
_cell.length_a   1.000
_cell.length_b   1.000
_cell.length_c   1.000
_cell.angle_alpha   90.00
_cell.angle_beta   90.00
_cell.angle_gamma   90.00
#
_symmetry.space_group_name_H-M   'P 1'
#
loop_
_entity.id
_entity.type
_entity.pdbx_description
1 polymer ?
#
loop_
_entity_poly.entity_id
_entity_poly.type
_entity_poly.pdbx_seq_one_letter_code
_entity_poly.pdbx_strand_id
1 'polypeptide(L)'
;MVKMWNDDSRLILIEEVRKRRDVWEYKKERYATSEKKKELFAEVADALNASNLATAGIYTEEDVRTQWKNLKDTFKRKLKRRQAEANAGLEDAEPTWRFWHKMQFVKNNFGPDRNRSSSLNK
;
A
#
# COMPACT_ATOMS: atom_id res chain seq x y z
N MET A 1 20.98 -6.51 0.03
CA MET A 1 21.14 -5.24 0.78
C MET A 1 19.79 -4.53 0.72
N VAL A 2 19.23 -4.08 1.84
CA VAL A 2 17.91 -3.40 1.86
C VAL A 2 18.10 -1.97 1.33
N LYS A 3 17.35 -1.58 0.30
CA LYS A 3 17.34 -0.20 -0.21
C LYS A 3 16.94 0.77 0.90
N MET A 4 17.63 1.90 1.00
CA MET A 4 17.20 3.01 1.85
C MET A 4 16.01 3.74 1.20
N TRP A 5 14.95 3.92 1.98
CA TRP A 5 13.79 4.70 1.58
C TRP A 5 13.71 5.93 2.47
N ASN A 6 13.73 7.10 1.85
CA ASN A 6 13.35 8.32 2.53
C ASN A 6 11.83 8.48 2.49
N ASP A 7 11.40 9.58 3.07
CA ASP A 7 10.01 9.86 3.29
C ASP A 7 9.32 10.38 2.01
N ASP A 8 10.04 11.01 1.09
CA ASP A 8 9.52 11.52 -0.18
C ASP A 8 9.34 10.42 -1.24
N SER A 9 10.32 9.51 -1.37
CA SER A 9 10.21 8.30 -2.20
C SER A 9 9.02 7.44 -1.78
N ARG A 10 8.72 7.37 -0.47
CA ARG A 10 7.52 6.69 0.03
C ARG A 10 6.24 7.41 -0.37
N LEU A 11 6.22 8.74 -0.36
CA LEU A 11 5.05 9.50 -0.82
C LEU A 11 4.77 9.23 -2.30
N ILE A 12 5.80 9.29 -3.16
CA ILE A 12 5.66 9.01 -4.59
C ILE A 12 5.21 7.58 -4.83
N LEU A 13 5.82 6.61 -4.13
CA LEU A 13 5.39 5.21 -4.19
C LEU A 13 3.89 5.07 -3.91
N ILE A 14 3.39 5.73 -2.86
CA ILE A 14 1.97 5.66 -2.51
C ILE A 14 1.11 6.28 -3.62
N GLU A 15 1.48 7.45 -4.15
CA GLU A 15 0.73 8.12 -5.22
C GLU A 15 0.73 7.31 -6.52
N GLU A 16 1.87 6.73 -6.92
CA GLU A 16 2.00 5.91 -8.12
C GLU A 16 1.23 4.59 -8.01
N VAL A 17 1.27 3.93 -6.85
CA VAL A 17 0.46 2.73 -6.62
C VAL A 17 -1.02 3.07 -6.60
N ARG A 18 -1.42 4.21 -6.01
CA ARG A 18 -2.83 4.64 -5.95
C ARG A 18 -3.46 4.72 -7.35
N LYS A 19 -2.71 5.19 -8.35
CA LYS A 19 -3.13 5.26 -9.76
C LYS A 19 -3.40 3.88 -10.38
N ARG A 20 -2.74 2.83 -9.88
CA ARG A 20 -2.77 1.46 -10.44
C ARG A 20 -3.61 0.53 -9.56
N ARG A 21 -4.94 0.57 -9.74
CA ARG A 21 -5.90 -0.23 -8.93
C ARG A 21 -5.57 -1.73 -8.90
N ASP A 22 -5.00 -2.27 -9.96
CA ASP A 22 -4.65 -3.69 -10.08
C ASP A 22 -3.55 -4.13 -9.10
N VAL A 23 -2.83 -3.18 -8.51
CA VAL A 23 -1.77 -3.42 -7.51
C VAL A 23 -2.31 -3.51 -6.07
N TRP A 24 -3.43 -2.85 -5.79
CA TRP A 24 -3.88 -2.66 -4.41
C TRP A 24 -5.32 -3.03 -4.16
N GLU A 25 -6.20 -2.99 -5.16
CA GLU A 25 -7.60 -3.35 -4.99
C GLU A 25 -7.74 -4.86 -4.90
N TYR A 26 -8.26 -5.36 -3.78
CA TYR A 26 -8.25 -6.80 -3.46
C TYR A 26 -8.72 -7.70 -4.61
N LYS A 27 -9.87 -7.40 -5.24
CA LYS A 27 -10.41 -8.22 -6.33
C LYS A 27 -9.43 -8.23 -7.52
N LYS A 28 -8.93 -7.07 -7.92
CA LYS A 28 -8.04 -6.95 -9.07
C LYS A 28 -6.65 -7.53 -8.79
N GLU A 29 -6.08 -7.25 -7.63
CA GLU A 29 -4.79 -7.82 -7.18
C GLU A 29 -4.87 -9.35 -7.11
N ARG A 30 -6.02 -9.93 -6.72
CA ARG A 30 -6.21 -11.39 -6.66
C ARG A 30 -6.23 -12.04 -8.04
N TYR A 31 -6.84 -11.41 -9.04
CA TYR A 31 -6.96 -11.96 -10.40
C TYR A 31 -5.79 -11.57 -11.32
N ALA A 32 -4.97 -10.59 -10.95
CA ALA A 32 -3.78 -10.21 -11.72
C ALA A 32 -2.72 -11.33 -11.70
N THR A 33 -2.18 -11.64 -12.88
CA THR A 33 -1.09 -12.61 -13.04
C THR A 33 0.20 -12.11 -12.36
N SER A 34 1.12 -13.03 -12.09
CA SER A 34 2.44 -12.68 -11.54
C SER A 34 3.20 -11.72 -12.47
N GLU A 35 3.12 -11.98 -13.77
CA GLU A 35 3.72 -11.13 -14.81
C GLU A 35 3.10 -9.73 -14.82
N LYS A 36 1.76 -9.62 -14.78
CA LYS A 36 1.10 -8.32 -14.73
C LYS A 36 1.46 -7.51 -13.49
N LYS A 37 1.61 -8.16 -12.34
CA LYS A 37 2.08 -7.50 -11.11
C LYS A 37 3.50 -6.98 -11.27
N LYS A 38 4.39 -7.80 -11.85
CA LYS A 38 5.78 -7.41 -12.13
C LYS A 38 5.85 -6.20 -13.05
N GLU A 39 5.07 -6.18 -14.14
CA GLU A 39 4.97 -5.01 -15.03
C GLU A 39 4.52 -3.76 -14.27
N LEU A 40 3.42 -3.86 -13.50
CA LEU A 40 2.87 -2.71 -12.79
C LEU A 40 3.85 -2.14 -11.76
N PHE A 41 4.59 -2.99 -11.05
CA PHE A 41 5.62 -2.54 -10.12
C PHE A 41 6.87 -2.02 -10.82
N ALA A 42 7.20 -2.51 -12.02
CA ALA A 42 8.27 -1.97 -12.84
C ALA A 42 7.93 -0.55 -13.31
N GLU A 43 6.71 -0.30 -13.77
CA GLU A 43 6.24 1.05 -14.13
C GLU A 43 6.31 2.02 -12.94
N VAL A 44 6.01 1.55 -11.73
CA VAL A 44 6.14 2.36 -10.50
C VAL A 44 7.62 2.64 -10.19
N ALA A 45 8.50 1.67 -10.41
CA ALA A 45 9.94 1.86 -10.26
C ALA A 45 10.46 2.91 -11.24
N ASP A 46 10.04 2.85 -12.51
CA ASP A 46 10.41 3.83 -13.53
C ASP A 46 9.94 5.25 -13.16
N ALA A 47 8.70 5.38 -12.70
CA ALA A 47 8.15 6.66 -12.23
C ALA A 47 8.92 7.23 -11.03
N LEU A 48 9.32 6.38 -10.08
CA LEU A 48 10.17 6.76 -8.95
C LEU A 48 11.55 7.21 -9.41
N ASN A 49 12.17 6.47 -10.31
CA ASN A 49 13.51 6.78 -10.83
C ASN A 49 13.52 8.07 -11.66
N ALA A 50 12.40 8.42 -12.32
CA ALA A 50 12.24 9.68 -13.05
C ALA A 50 12.00 10.90 -12.15
N SER A 51 11.66 10.72 -10.87
CA SER A 51 11.22 11.81 -9.99
C SER A 51 12.34 12.70 -9.42
N ASN A 52 13.61 12.45 -9.76
CA ASN A 52 14.82 13.04 -9.15
C ASN A 52 14.92 12.95 -7.60
N LEU A 53 13.97 12.30 -6.94
CA LEU A 53 13.91 12.15 -5.48
C LEU A 53 14.47 10.81 -4.99
N ALA A 54 14.98 9.98 -5.91
CA ALA A 54 15.60 8.70 -5.59
C ALA A 54 16.94 8.91 -4.86
N THR A 55 16.93 8.76 -3.54
CA THR A 55 18.14 8.98 -2.71
C THR A 55 19.02 7.74 -2.51
N ALA A 56 18.60 6.57 -3.01
CA ALA A 56 19.31 5.30 -2.80
C ALA A 56 19.71 4.61 -4.12
N GLY A 57 19.89 5.41 -5.18
CA GLY A 57 20.11 4.93 -6.55
C GLY A 57 18.83 4.39 -7.19
N ILE A 58 18.99 3.66 -8.30
CA ILE A 58 17.87 3.12 -9.09
C ILE A 58 17.08 2.11 -8.27
N TYR A 59 15.77 2.31 -8.15
CA TYR A 59 14.84 1.35 -7.55
C TYR A 59 14.47 0.27 -8.58
N THR A 60 14.43 -0.98 -8.13
CA THR A 60 13.91 -2.10 -8.92
C THR A 60 12.44 -2.36 -8.59
N GLU A 61 11.79 -3.12 -9.46
CA GLU A 61 10.45 -3.67 -9.22
C GLU A 61 10.33 -4.39 -7.87
N GLU A 62 11.34 -5.18 -7.48
CA GLU A 62 11.35 -5.93 -6.22
C GLU A 62 11.44 -5.00 -5.00
N ASP A 63 12.25 -3.93 -5.10
CA ASP A 63 12.37 -2.93 -4.04
C ASP A 63 11.03 -2.24 -3.79
N VAL A 64 10.36 -1.83 -4.87
CA VAL A 64 9.06 -1.17 -4.86
C VAL A 64 8.00 -2.10 -4.26
N ARG A 65 7.94 -3.35 -4.72
CA ARG A 65 7.00 -4.36 -4.21
C ARG A 65 7.20 -4.60 -2.71
N THR A 66 8.45 -4.75 -2.28
CA THR A 66 8.81 -4.96 -0.87
C THR A 66 8.41 -3.76 -0.02
N GLN A 67 8.73 -2.55 -0.47
CA GLN A 67 8.37 -1.34 0.27
C GLN A 67 6.85 -1.12 0.33
N TRP A 68 6.13 -1.41 -0.75
CA TRP A 68 4.68 -1.36 -0.78
C TRP A 68 4.06 -2.33 0.24
N LYS A 69 4.57 -3.56 0.32
CA LYS A 69 4.15 -4.54 1.33
C LYS A 69 4.36 -3.98 2.75
N ASN A 70 5.52 -3.40 3.04
CA ASN A 70 5.82 -2.81 4.35
C ASN A 70 4.86 -1.66 4.72
N LEU A 71 4.49 -0.82 3.75
CA LEU A 71 3.49 0.24 3.92
C LEU A 71 2.10 -0.35 4.20
N LYS A 72 1.65 -1.34 3.42
CA LYS A 72 0.37 -2.04 3.63
C LYS A 72 0.30 -2.68 5.03
N ASP A 73 1.36 -3.36 5.45
CA ASP A 73 1.42 -4.02 6.75
C ASP A 73 1.40 -3.01 7.91
N THR A 74 2.13 -1.90 7.78
CA THR A 74 2.12 -0.82 8.77
C THR A 74 0.75 -0.16 8.87
N PHE A 75 0.11 0.13 7.73
CA PHE A 75 -1.23 0.68 7.70
C PHE A 75 -2.25 -0.27 8.35
N LYS A 76 -2.22 -1.56 8.00
CA LYS A 76 -3.09 -2.59 8.57
C LYS A 76 -2.96 -2.68 10.10
N ARG A 77 -1.73 -2.65 10.64
CA ARG A 77 -1.49 -2.63 12.09
C ARG A 77 -2.09 -1.38 12.75
N LYS A 78 -1.85 -0.20 12.18
CA LYS A 78 -2.37 1.07 12.71
C LYS A 78 -3.91 1.14 12.62
N LEU A 79 -4.50 0.62 11.53
CA LEU A 79 -5.94 0.54 11.35
C LEU A 79 -6.60 -0.35 12.40
N LYS A 80 -6.03 -1.54 12.67
CA LYS A 80 -6.51 -2.42 13.74
C LYS A 80 -6.43 -1.78 15.11
N ARG A 81 -5.32 -1.10 15.42
CA ARG A 81 -5.14 -0.40 16.70
C ARG A 81 -6.21 0.68 16.88
N ARG A 82 -6.45 1.49 15.84
CA ARG A 82 -7.49 2.52 15.83
C ARG A 82 -8.90 1.96 16.01
N GLN A 83 -9.20 0.82 15.38
CA GLN A 83 -10.48 0.15 15.60
C GLN A 83 -10.64 -0.33 17.05
N ALA A 84 -9.56 -0.83 17.66
CA ALA A 84 -9.59 -1.23 19.07
C ALA A 84 -9.73 -0.03 20.02
N GLU A 85 -9.02 1.07 19.76
CA GLU A 85 -9.14 2.34 20.49
C GLU A 85 -10.58 2.88 20.40
N ALA A 86 -11.18 2.91 19.21
CA ALA A 86 -12.57 3.32 19.00
C ALA A 86 -13.57 2.43 19.75
N ASN A 87 -13.38 1.10 19.70
CA ASN A 87 -14.21 0.16 20.45
C ASN A 87 -14.08 0.32 21.98
N ALA A 88 -12.98 0.88 22.45
CA ALA A 88 -12.75 1.20 23.86
C ALA A 88 -13.14 2.64 24.25
N GLY A 89 -13.67 3.43 23.30
CA GLY A 89 -14.07 4.84 23.55
C GLY A 89 -12.90 5.82 23.64
N LEU A 90 -11.74 5.53 23.03
CA LEU A 90 -10.50 6.30 23.12
C LEU A 90 -10.12 6.99 21.79
N GLU A 91 -11.07 7.38 20.93
CA GLU A 91 -10.78 7.75 19.54
C GLU A 91 -10.21 9.15 19.29
N ASP A 92 -10.01 9.97 20.32
CA ASP A 92 -9.73 11.42 20.19
C ASP A 92 -8.35 11.77 19.60
N ALA A 93 -7.47 10.80 19.37
CA ALA A 93 -6.12 11.06 18.86
C ALA A 93 -6.03 10.99 17.33
N GLU A 94 -5.62 12.10 16.71
CA GLU A 94 -5.25 12.16 15.30
C GLU A 94 -4.13 11.15 14.97
N PRO A 95 -4.14 10.53 13.76
CA PRO A 95 -3.14 9.54 13.39
C PRO A 95 -1.76 10.18 13.22
N THR A 96 -0.81 9.77 14.05
CA THR A 96 0.57 10.29 14.02
C THR A 96 1.43 9.80 12.85
N TRP A 97 0.93 8.84 12.06
CA TRP A 97 1.71 8.32 10.95
C TRP A 97 1.51 9.18 9.70
N ARG A 98 2.59 9.80 9.23
CA ARG A 98 2.59 10.73 8.11
C ARG A 98 1.92 10.21 6.83
N PHE A 99 1.96 8.90 6.60
CA PHE A 99 1.34 8.25 5.42
C PHE A 99 -0.12 7.86 5.61
N TRP A 100 -0.70 8.08 6.80
CA TRP A 100 -2.04 7.60 7.15
C TRP A 100 -3.13 8.07 6.18
N HIS A 101 -3.21 9.39 5.93
CA HIS A 101 -4.22 9.96 5.04
C HIS A 101 -4.02 9.48 3.59
N LYS A 102 -2.76 9.43 3.14
CA LYS A 102 -2.43 8.94 1.79
C LYS A 102 -2.73 7.45 1.59
N MET A 103 -2.76 6.66 2.66
CA MET A 103 -3.06 5.22 2.61
C MET A 103 -4.55 4.89 2.79
N GLN A 104 -5.44 5.87 2.99
CA GLN A 104 -6.88 5.59 3.23
C GLN A 104 -7.54 4.80 2.10
N PHE A 105 -7.06 4.92 0.86
CA PHE A 105 -7.63 4.21 -0.29
C PHE A 105 -7.56 2.68 -0.17
N VAL A 106 -6.60 2.14 0.62
CA VAL A 106 -6.49 0.68 0.84
C VAL A 106 -7.30 0.18 2.03
N LYS A 107 -7.98 1.05 2.80
CA LYS A 107 -8.74 0.69 4.02
C LYS A 107 -9.73 -0.44 3.77
N ASN A 108 -10.47 -0.37 2.66
CA ASN A 108 -11.52 -1.33 2.33
C ASN A 108 -10.99 -2.76 2.06
N ASN A 109 -9.69 -2.93 1.84
CA ASN A 109 -9.08 -4.24 1.66
C ASN A 109 -8.96 -5.04 2.97
N PHE A 110 -9.12 -4.40 4.13
CA PHE A 110 -8.87 -5.00 5.45
C PHE A 110 -10.13 -5.26 6.28
N GLY A 111 -11.32 -4.97 5.75
CA GLY A 111 -12.59 -5.10 6.46
C GLY A 111 -13.09 -6.54 6.65
N PRO A 112 -14.08 -6.75 7.55
CA PRO A 112 -14.69 -8.06 7.82
C PRO A 112 -15.44 -8.66 6.61
N ASP A 113 -15.90 -7.83 5.66
CA ASP A 113 -16.58 -8.26 4.42
C ASP A 113 -15.70 -9.06 3.44
N ARG A 114 -14.42 -9.25 3.77
CA ARG A 114 -13.45 -10.08 3.05
C ARG A 114 -13.96 -11.50 2.73
N ASN A 115 -14.82 -12.08 3.57
CA ASN A 115 -15.34 -13.44 3.43
C ASN A 115 -16.77 -13.53 2.85
N ARG A 116 -17.53 -12.43 2.77
CA ARG A 116 -18.93 -12.49 2.28
C ARG A 116 -19.00 -12.47 0.75
N SER A 117 -18.08 -11.77 0.09
CA SER A 117 -18.08 -11.63 -1.37
C SER A 117 -17.68 -12.91 -2.13
N SER A 118 -17.09 -13.90 -1.46
CA SER A 118 -16.73 -15.20 -2.06
C SER A 118 -17.85 -16.23 -2.01
N SER A 119 -18.93 -15.96 -1.28
CA SER A 119 -19.95 -16.96 -0.92
C SER A 119 -21.28 -16.77 -1.65
N LEU A 120 -21.38 -15.79 -2.55
CA LEU A 120 -22.63 -15.43 -3.26
C LEU A 120 -22.66 -15.82 -4.74
N ASN A 121 -21.70 -16.60 -5.23
CA ASN A 121 -21.77 -17.23 -6.55
C ASN A 121 -21.62 -18.75 -6.40
N LYS A 122 -22.73 -19.44 -6.14
CA LYS A 122 -22.93 -20.85 -6.49
C LYS A 122 -24.27 -20.99 -7.17
#